data_AF-A0A8T3Q399-F1
#
_entry.id   AF-A0A8T3Q399-F1
#
_cell.length_a   1.000
_cell.length_b   1.000
_cell.length_c   1.000
_cell.angle_alpha   90.00
_cell.angle_beta   90.00
_cell.angle_gamma   90.00
#
_symmetry.space_group_name_H-M   'P 1'
#
loop_
_entity.id
_entity.type
_entity.pdbx_description
1 polymer ?
#
loop_
_entity_poly.entity_id
_entity_poly.type
_entity_poly.pdbx_seq_one_letter_code
_entity_poly.pdbx_strand_id
1 'polypeptide(L)' 'MTLVKYLAIPALVITVAAVYWFLTYEPAGSAMLLIFGIAMGIMGWSLVPTFGDVGPTAPVDPDWHERRG' A
#
# COMPACT_ATOMS: atom_id res chain seq x y z
N MET A 1 -12.82 0.14 1.04
CA MET A 1 -11.79 0.69 1.97
C MET A 1 -11.10 1.87 1.30
N THR A 2 -10.81 2.96 2.01
CA THR A 2 -10.20 4.16 1.41
C THR A 2 -8.72 3.94 1.11
N LEU A 3 -8.25 4.35 -0.08
CA LEU A 3 -6.84 4.32 -0.53
C LEU A 3 -5.85 4.79 0.55
N VAL A 4 -6.26 5.79 1.34
CA VAL A 4 -5.52 6.36 2.47
C VAL A 4 -5.04 5.28 3.46
N LYS A 5 -5.84 4.24 3.73
CA LYS A 5 -5.46 3.18 4.68
C LYS A 5 -4.33 2.30 4.14
N TYR A 6 -4.27 2.07 2.82
CA TYR A 6 -3.24 1.25 2.19
C TYR A 6 -1.92 2.01 1.99
N LEU A 7 -2.00 3.32 1.82
CA LEU A 7 -0.81 4.17 1.69
C LEU A 7 -0.24 4.64 3.03
N ALA A 8 -0.94 4.41 4.15
CA ALA A 8 -0.50 4.81 5.49
C ALA A 8 0.82 4.15 5.90
N ILE A 9 0.95 2.83 5.69
CA ILE A 9 2.18 2.09 6.04
C ILE A 9 3.36 2.52 5.15
N PRO A 10 3.24 2.55 3.80
CA PRO A 10 4.29 3.08 2.94
C PRO A 10 4.76 4.49 3.34
N ALA A 11 3.83 5.41 3.59
CA ALA A 11 4.15 6.78 3.98
C ALA A 11 4.88 6.83 5.34
N LEU A 12 4.49 5.98 6.29
CA LEU A 12 5.16 5.88 7.59
C LEU A 12 6.59 5.35 7.44
N VAL A 13 6.81 4.33 6.60
CA VAL A 13 8.15 3.79 6.32
C VAL A 13 9.05 4.86 5.69
N ILE A 14 8.54 5.64 4.73
CA ILE A 14 9.29 6.76 4.12
C ILE A 14 9.63 7.82 5.17
N THR A 15 8.70 8.11 6.08
CA THR A 15 8.94 9.04 7.20
C THR A 15 10.05 8.52 8.12
N VAL A 16 10.03 7.23 8.45
CA VAL A 16 11.10 6.59 9.24
C VAL A 16 12.43 6.65 8.51
N ALA A 17 12.47 6.44 7.19
CA ALA A 17 13.69 6.57 6.39
C ALA A 17 14.30 7.98 6.50
N ALA A 18 13.46 9.02 6.42
CA ALA A 18 13.88 10.40 6.58
C ALA A 18 14.44 10.66 7.99
N VAL A 19 13.72 10.24 9.04
CA VAL A 19 14.18 10.40 10.43
C VAL A 19 15.48 9.64 10.67
N TYR A 20 15.58 8.40 10.18
CA TYR A 20 16.76 7.56 10.32
C TYR A 20 17.99 8.22 9.72
N TRP A 21 17.88 8.78 8.51
CA TRP A 21 18.98 9.49 7.85
C TRP A 21 19.54 10.63 8.72
N PHE A 22 18.67 11.46 9.31
CA PHE A 22 19.11 12.58 10.16
C PHE A 22 19.70 12.16 11.50
N LEU A 23 19.42 10.93 11.96
CA LEU A 23 19.95 10.40 13.22
C LEU A 23 21.27 9.64 13.04
N THR A 24 21.42 8.88 11.94
CA THR A 24 22.53 7.94 11.77
C THR A 24 23.54 8.36 10.71
N TYR A 25 23.13 9.16 9.72
CA TYR A 25 23.91 9.45 8.51
C TYR A 25 24.44 8.19 7.81
N GLU A 26 23.72 7.07 7.97
CA GLU A 26 24.09 5.78 7.42
C GLU A 26 23.34 5.55 6.09
N PRO A 27 24.06 5.52 4.94
CA PRO A 27 23.43 5.57 3.63
C PRO A 27 22.75 4.27 3.20
N ALA A 28 23.26 3.10 3.58
CA ALA A 28 22.72 1.82 3.10
C ALA A 28 21.36 1.51 3.75
N GLY A 29 21.23 1.67 5.07
CA GLY A 29 19.97 1.50 5.78
C GLY A 29 18.94 2.55 5.40
N SER A 30 19.35 3.81 5.23
CA SER A 30 18.46 4.88 4.75
C SER A 30 17.91 4.58 3.36
N ALA A 31 18.77 4.18 2.42
CA ALA A 31 18.38 3.83 1.07
C ALA A 31 17.46 2.60 1.06
N MET A 32 17.77 1.57 1.86
CA MET A 32 16.93 0.37 1.98
C MET A 32 15.52 0.72 2.46
N LEU A 33 15.39 1.52 3.53
CA LEU A 33 14.09 1.94 4.06
C LEU A 33 13.29 2.74 3.03
N LEU A 34 13.95 3.65 2.31
CA LEU A 34 13.31 4.46 1.29
C LEU A 34 12.80 3.61 0.12
N ILE A 35 13.64 2.73 -0.43
CA ILE A 35 13.28 1.82 -1.53
C ILE A 35 12.14 0.91 -1.10
N PHE A 36 12.21 0.36 0.11
CA PHE A 36 11.16 -0.51 0.65
C PHE A 36 9.82 0.23 0.79
N GLY A 37 9.83 1.44 1.34
CA GLY A 37 8.63 2.27 1.45
C GLY A 37 8.01 2.59 0.08
N ILE A 38 8.83 2.91 -0.92
CA ILE A 38 8.36 3.14 -2.29
C ILE A 38 7.75 1.87 -2.89
N ALA A 39 8.43 0.73 -2.77
CA ALA A 39 7.96 -0.55 -3.30
C ALA A 39 6.61 -0.95 -2.69
N MET A 40 6.44 -0.77 -1.37
CA MET A 40 5.16 -0.97 -0.70
C MET A 40 4.07 -0.04 -1.21
N GLY A 41 4.40 1.23 -1.48
CA GLY A 41 3.46 2.20 -2.06
C GLY A 41 2.98 1.79 -3.45
N ILE A 42 3.90 1.34 -4.31
CA ILE A 42 3.60 0.82 -5.65
C ILE A 42 2.71 -0.41 -5.56
N MET A 43 3.05 -1.36 -4.68
CA MET A 43 2.23 -2.55 -4.42
C MET A 43 0.82 -2.19 -3.93
N GLY A 44 0.70 -1.26 -2.97
CA GLY A 44 -0.60 -0.81 -2.50
C GLY A 44 -1.43 -0.14 -3.59
N TRP A 45 -0.76 0.62 -4.47
CA TRP A 45 -1.39 1.30 -5.60
C TRP A 45 -1.87 0.32 -6.69
N SER A 46 -1.07 -0.71 -7.01
CA SER A 46 -1.44 -1.70 -8.03
C SER A 46 -2.66 -2.53 -7.63
N LEU A 47 -2.93 -2.66 -6.33
CA LEU A 47 -4.09 -3.37 -5.79
C LEU A 47 -5.38 -2.51 -5.73
N VAL A 48 -5.30 -1.21 -6.04
CA VAL A 48 -6.48 -0.33 -6.02
C VAL A 48 -7.64 -0.83 -6.90
N PRO A 49 -7.40 -1.30 -8.14
CA PRO A 49 -8.47 -1.84 -8.98
C PRO A 49 -9.11 -3.11 -8.41
N THR A 50 -8.40 -3.85 -7.55
CA THR A 50 -8.90 -5.10 -6.95
C THR A 50 -9.64 -4.89 -5.64
N PHE A 51 -9.66 -3.67 -5.07
CA PHE A 51 -10.31 -3.41 -3.77
C PHE A 51 -11.83 -3.58 -3.75
N GLY A 52 -12.47 -3.56 -4.92
CA GLY A 52 -13.90 -3.88 -5.08
C GLY A 52 -14.15 -5.19 -5.83
N ASP A 53 -13.09 -5.94 -6.15
CA ASP A 53 -13.15 -7.16 -6.96
C ASP A 53 -13.04 -8.40 -6.07
N VAL A 54 -13.89 -8.43 -5.05
CA VAL A 54 -14.09 -9.60 -4.23
C VAL A 54 -15.30 -10.34 -4.77
N GLY A 55 -15.20 -11.67 -4.89
CA GLY A 55 -16.34 -12.52 -5.25
C GLY A 55 -17.46 -12.41 -4.21
N PRO A 56 -18.58 -13.12 -4.42
CA PRO A 56 -19.73 -13.09 -3.53
C PRO A 56 -19.28 -13.27 -2.07
N THR A 57 -19.61 -12.29 -1.23
CA THR A 57 -19.24 -12.36 0.20
C THR A 57 -20.19 -13.29 0.98
N ALA A 58 -21.27 -13.72 0.32
CA ALA A 58 -22.23 -14.72 0.76
C ALA A 58 -22.60 -15.67 -0.41
N PRO A 59 -23.15 -16.87 -0.14
CA PRO A 59 -23.56 -17.83 -1.18
C PRO A 59 -24.58 -17.27 -2.18
N VAL A 60 -25.39 -16.30 -1.76
CA VAL A 60 -26.25 -15.49 -2.62
C VAL A 60 -26.03 -14.05 -2.19
N ASP A 61 -25.30 -13.27 -3.01
CA ASP A 61 -25.00 -11.86 -2.75
C ASP A 61 -25.76 -11.02 -3.79
N PRO A 62 -26.94 -10.45 -3.43
CA PRO A 62 -27.80 -9.72 -4.36
C PRO A 62 -27.15 -8.45 -4.92
N ASP A 63 -26.21 -7.89 -4.15
CA ASP A 63 -25.51 -6.64 -4.48
C ASP A 63 -24.27 -6.91 -5.35
N TRP A 64 -23.92 -8.18 -5.56
CA TRP A 64 -22.79 -8.59 -6.39
C TRP A 64 -23.22 -8.83 -7.84
N HIS A 65 -22.53 -8.16 -8.76
CA HIS A 65 -22.70 -8.36 -10.19
C HIS A 65 -21.33 -8.48 -10.86
N GLU A 66 -21.21 -9.35 -11.86
CA GLU A 66 -19.99 -9.48 -12.66
C GLU A 66 -19.63 -8.14 -13.33
N ARG A 67 -18.34 -7.79 -13.34
CA ARG A 67 -17.87 -6.59 -14.05
C ARG A 67 -18.26 -6.69 -15.52
N ARG A 68 -19.04 -5.72 -15.99
CA ARG A 68 -19.24 -5.50 -17.43
C ARG A 68 -18.00 -4.75 -17.94
N GLY A 69 -17.20 -5.46 -18.75
CA GLY A 69 -16.03 -4.91 -19.42
C GLY A 69 -16.37 -3.79 -20.39
#